data_AF-A0A6N8UJL7-F1
#
_entry.id   AF-A0A6N8UJL7-F1
#
_cell.length_a   1.000
_cell.length_b   1.000
_cell.length_c   1.000
_cell.angle_alpha   90.00
_cell.angle_beta   90.00
_cell.angle_gamma   90.00
#
_symmetry.space_group_name_H-M   'P 1'
#
loop_
_entity.id
_entity.type
_entity.pdbx_description
1 polymer ?
#
loop_
_entity_poly.entity_id
_entity_poly.type
_entity_poly.pdbx_seq_one_letter_code
_entity_poly.pdbx_strand_id
1 'polypeptide(L)'
;MSAAPSQHIVDDNSILGMIGPRGVGREFTVNSSLAFSDVDKAIELPQVREGPTKLMSYQLVAQSLLINDEIDKAFNMVQQVPEPDREKVYQAIPTSWATTDAEGMLKSMDRFPSKEGRSLAAVLLLSTNQFSRALSEEQVEEAKKYLTEEHAKALEEGKAGVLQSIFQDFE
;
A
#
# COMPACT_ATOMS: atom_id res chain seq x y z
N MET A 1 23.50 -7.10 -46.25
CA MET A 1 24.18 -7.39 -44.97
C MET A 1 23.24 -6.94 -43.88
N SER A 2 22.57 -7.87 -43.19
CA SER A 2 21.58 -7.57 -42.14
C SER A 2 22.28 -7.32 -40.81
N ALA A 3 21.88 -6.24 -40.12
CA ALA A 3 22.27 -5.97 -38.74
C ALA A 3 21.46 -6.86 -37.78
N ALA A 4 22.14 -7.49 -36.83
CA ALA A 4 21.52 -8.25 -35.74
C ALA A 4 21.12 -7.31 -34.58
N PRO A 5 20.02 -7.59 -33.86
CA PRO A 5 19.58 -6.77 -32.73
C PRO A 5 20.38 -7.08 -31.46
N SER A 6 20.83 -6.01 -30.79
CA SER A 6 21.50 -6.06 -29.49
C SER A 6 20.54 -6.53 -28.39
N GLN A 7 20.83 -7.68 -27.79
CA GLN A 7 20.23 -8.10 -26.52
C GLN A 7 20.85 -7.27 -25.39
N HIS A 8 20.03 -6.50 -24.67
CA HIS A 8 20.39 -5.91 -23.39
C HIS A 8 20.51 -7.05 -22.36
N ILE A 9 21.73 -7.51 -22.12
CA ILE A 9 22.05 -8.34 -20.96
C ILE A 9 22.07 -7.39 -19.77
N VAL A 10 21.11 -7.55 -18.86
CA VAL A 10 21.16 -6.91 -17.54
C VAL A 10 22.20 -7.68 -16.74
N ASP A 11 23.35 -7.07 -16.52
CA ASP A 11 24.44 -7.61 -15.71
C ASP A 11 24.00 -7.68 -14.24
N ASP A 12 23.90 -8.89 -13.70
CA ASP A 12 23.45 -9.22 -12.33
C ASP A 12 24.38 -8.69 -11.20
N ASN A 13 25.42 -7.91 -11.52
CA ASN A 13 26.47 -7.52 -10.59
C ASN A 13 26.61 -6.01 -10.32
N SER A 14 25.67 -5.18 -10.78
CA SER A 14 25.80 -3.72 -10.66
C SER A 14 24.69 -3.02 -9.86
N ILE A 15 24.33 -3.52 -8.67
CA ILE A 15 23.70 -2.67 -7.64
C ILE A 15 24.40 -2.92 -6.30
N LEU A 16 25.16 -1.91 -5.89
CA LEU A 16 25.97 -1.83 -4.69
C LEU A 16 25.23 -2.19 -3.40
N GLY A 17 26.00 -2.79 -2.49
CA GLY A 17 25.55 -3.36 -1.23
C GLY A 17 25.00 -2.36 -0.20
N MET A 18 23.92 -2.80 0.44
CA MET A 18 23.64 -2.50 1.84
C MET A 18 23.45 -3.83 2.57
N ILE A 19 24.44 -4.16 3.39
CA ILE A 19 24.54 -5.39 4.17
C ILE A 19 23.69 -5.21 5.44
N GLY A 20 22.53 -5.87 5.46
CA GLY A 20 21.71 -6.23 6.63
C GLY A 20 21.29 -7.70 6.50
N PRO A 21 20.75 -8.36 7.55
CA PRO A 21 20.74 -9.81 7.70
C PRO A 21 20.21 -10.52 6.44
N ARG A 22 21.09 -11.37 5.90
CA ARG A 22 21.07 -11.95 4.56
C ARG A 22 19.72 -12.63 4.25
N GLY A 23 18.89 -11.96 3.46
CA GLY A 23 17.65 -12.50 2.91
C GLY A 23 16.64 -11.41 2.62
N VAL A 24 16.28 -10.62 3.63
CA VAL A 24 15.15 -9.68 3.59
C VAL A 24 15.38 -8.54 2.58
N GLY A 25 16.59 -7.97 2.52
CA GLY A 25 16.89 -6.84 1.62
C GLY A 25 16.87 -7.20 0.13
N ARG A 26 17.40 -8.38 -0.23
CA ARG A 26 17.40 -8.84 -1.64
C ARG A 26 15.98 -9.22 -2.07
N GLU A 27 15.26 -9.90 -1.19
CA GLU A 27 13.87 -10.28 -1.41
C GLU A 27 12.94 -9.07 -1.55
N PHE A 28 13.18 -8.01 -0.78
CA PHE A 28 12.48 -6.74 -0.88
C PHE A 28 12.72 -6.06 -2.23
N THR A 29 13.98 -5.94 -2.67
CA THR A 29 14.31 -5.30 -3.95
C THR A 29 13.74 -6.08 -5.14
N VAL A 30 13.75 -7.41 -5.10
CA VAL A 30 13.14 -8.23 -6.15
C VAL A 30 11.61 -8.07 -6.14
N ASN A 31 10.99 -8.06 -4.95
CA ASN A 31 9.55 -7.85 -4.81
C ASN A 31 9.09 -6.49 -5.33
N SER A 32 9.76 -5.41 -4.93
CA SER A 32 9.41 -4.06 -5.37
C SER A 32 9.66 -3.93 -6.87
N SER A 33 10.80 -4.40 -7.38
CA SER A 33 11.08 -4.35 -8.82
C SER A 33 10.03 -5.09 -9.63
N LEU A 34 9.61 -6.30 -9.23
CA LEU A 34 8.57 -7.04 -9.95
C LEU A 34 7.20 -6.39 -9.81
N ALA A 35 6.81 -5.97 -8.60
CA ALA A 35 5.54 -5.29 -8.38
C ALA A 35 5.39 -4.09 -9.32
N PHE A 36 6.45 -3.33 -9.56
CA PHE A 36 6.40 -2.14 -10.42
C PHE A 36 6.74 -2.39 -11.91
N SER A 37 7.26 -3.56 -12.29
CA SER A 37 7.65 -3.85 -13.69
C SER A 37 6.82 -4.93 -14.38
N ASP A 38 6.25 -5.86 -13.63
CA ASP A 38 5.45 -6.99 -14.13
C ASP A 38 4.46 -7.41 -13.04
N VAL A 39 3.36 -6.64 -12.92
CA VAL A 39 2.40 -6.80 -11.83
C VAL A 39 1.70 -8.17 -11.85
N ASP A 40 1.50 -8.74 -13.05
CA ASP A 40 0.90 -10.06 -13.22
C ASP A 40 1.80 -11.14 -12.61
N LYS A 41 3.11 -11.10 -12.86
CA LYS A 41 4.05 -11.99 -12.15
C LYS A 41 4.14 -11.68 -10.66
N ALA A 42 4.00 -10.42 -10.28
CA ALA A 42 4.10 -10.01 -8.89
C ALA A 42 2.96 -10.60 -8.03
N ILE A 43 1.76 -10.78 -8.60
CA ILE A 43 0.61 -11.45 -7.94
C ILE A 43 0.93 -12.91 -7.57
N GLU A 44 1.85 -13.57 -8.28
CA GLU A 44 2.25 -14.95 -7.97
C GLU A 44 3.26 -15.01 -6.79
N LEU A 45 3.98 -13.92 -6.50
CA LEU A 45 5.05 -13.90 -5.49
C LEU A 45 4.60 -14.27 -4.07
N PRO A 46 3.45 -13.80 -3.56
CA PRO A 46 3.00 -14.18 -2.22
C PRO A 46 2.67 -15.68 -2.08
N GLN A 47 2.37 -16.37 -3.19
CA GLN A 47 2.00 -17.79 -3.17
C GLN A 47 3.20 -18.72 -2.95
N VAL A 48 4.40 -18.26 -3.34
CA VAL A 48 5.63 -19.05 -3.29
C VAL A 48 6.55 -18.69 -2.12
N ARG A 49 6.14 -17.74 -1.26
CA ARG A 49 6.93 -17.24 -0.13
C ARG A 49 6.34 -17.67 1.20
N GLU A 50 7.22 -17.77 2.21
CA GLU A 50 6.87 -18.10 3.59
C GLU A 50 7.41 -17.06 4.56
N GLY A 51 6.78 -16.98 5.74
CA GLY A 51 7.23 -16.10 6.82
C GLY A 51 6.98 -14.60 6.56
N PRO A 52 7.74 -13.71 7.24
CA PRO A 52 7.49 -12.26 7.24
C PRO A 52 7.51 -11.61 5.86
N THR A 53 8.23 -12.19 4.89
CA THR A 53 8.34 -11.61 3.55
C THR A 53 7.09 -11.81 2.71
N LYS A 54 6.20 -12.76 3.09
CA LYS A 54 4.91 -12.99 2.44
C LYS A 54 3.95 -11.83 2.62
N LEU A 55 3.78 -11.33 3.85
CA LEU A 55 2.93 -10.18 4.15
C LEU A 55 3.39 -8.93 3.39
N MET A 56 4.71 -8.69 3.39
CA MET A 56 5.31 -7.57 2.68
C MET A 56 5.11 -7.68 1.16
N SER A 57 5.17 -8.90 0.58
CA SER A 57 4.83 -9.12 -0.83
C SER A 57 3.36 -8.73 -1.12
N TYR A 58 2.41 -9.15 -0.29
CA TYR A 58 1.00 -8.77 -0.47
C TYR A 58 0.81 -7.25 -0.44
N GLN A 59 1.46 -6.56 0.50
CA GLN A 59 1.41 -5.10 0.61
C GLN A 59 1.97 -4.42 -0.64
N LEU A 60 3.16 -4.81 -1.11
CA LEU A 60 3.81 -4.21 -2.28
C LEU A 60 3.01 -4.44 -3.57
N VAL A 61 2.48 -5.64 -3.77
CA VAL A 61 1.67 -5.96 -4.96
C VAL A 61 0.36 -5.17 -4.93
N ALA A 62 -0.31 -5.09 -3.77
CA ALA A 62 -1.56 -4.34 -3.64
C ALA A 62 -1.33 -2.85 -3.93
N GLN A 63 -0.26 -2.28 -3.40
CA GLN A 63 0.12 -0.90 -3.67
C GLN A 63 0.40 -0.66 -5.15
N SER A 64 1.13 -1.56 -5.82
CA SER A 64 1.39 -1.41 -7.25
C SER A 64 0.11 -1.48 -8.10
N LEU A 65 -0.79 -2.41 -7.79
CA LEU A 65 -2.09 -2.50 -8.48
C LEU A 65 -2.89 -1.20 -8.33
N LEU A 66 -2.89 -0.59 -7.14
CA LEU A 66 -3.58 0.67 -6.90
C LEU A 66 -2.95 1.86 -7.64
N ILE A 67 -1.61 1.90 -7.72
CA ILE A 67 -0.88 2.93 -8.49
C ILE A 67 -1.19 2.82 -9.99
N ASN A 68 -1.48 1.61 -10.49
CA ASN A 68 -1.85 1.36 -11.88
C ASN A 68 -3.37 1.40 -12.15
N ASP A 69 -4.17 1.95 -11.22
CA ASP A 69 -5.64 2.04 -11.30
C ASP A 69 -6.36 0.67 -11.41
N GLU A 70 -5.70 -0.41 -10.98
CA GLU A 70 -6.25 -1.76 -10.97
C GLU A 70 -6.94 -2.07 -9.63
N ILE A 71 -7.84 -1.18 -9.20
CA ILE A 71 -8.46 -1.21 -7.87
C ILE A 71 -9.18 -2.53 -7.59
N ASP A 72 -9.95 -3.05 -8.55
CA ASP A 72 -10.65 -4.34 -8.41
C ASP A 72 -9.67 -5.49 -8.19
N LYS A 73 -8.56 -5.52 -8.93
CA LYS A 73 -7.53 -6.56 -8.77
C LYS A 73 -6.85 -6.45 -7.42
N ALA A 74 -6.55 -5.24 -6.95
CA ALA A 74 -5.94 -5.02 -5.65
C ALA A 74 -6.81 -5.59 -4.53
N PHE A 75 -8.10 -5.19 -4.47
CA PHE A 75 -9.01 -5.67 -3.42
C PHE A 75 -9.31 -7.17 -3.52
N ASN A 76 -9.47 -7.72 -4.72
CA ASN A 76 -9.67 -9.16 -4.91
C ASN A 76 -8.45 -9.98 -4.45
N MET A 77 -7.24 -9.49 -4.68
CA MET A 77 -6.02 -10.14 -4.23
C MET A 77 -5.90 -10.11 -2.71
N VAL A 78 -6.21 -8.97 -2.07
CA VAL A 78 -6.20 -8.86 -0.59
C VAL A 78 -7.22 -9.81 0.04
N GLN A 79 -8.39 -10.00 -0.56
CA GLN A 79 -9.39 -10.96 -0.07
C GLN A 79 -8.90 -12.41 -0.05
N GLN A 80 -7.90 -12.75 -0.86
CA GLN A 80 -7.29 -14.09 -0.88
C GLN A 80 -6.24 -14.28 0.22
N VAL A 81 -5.82 -13.20 0.90
CA VAL A 81 -4.88 -13.28 2.02
C VAL A 81 -5.56 -13.97 3.21
N PRO A 82 -4.95 -14.98 3.86
CA PRO A 82 -5.49 -15.57 5.07
C PRO A 82 -5.59 -14.58 6.24
N GLU A 83 -6.53 -14.80 7.16
CA GLU A 83 -6.52 -14.12 8.46
C GLU A 83 -5.36 -14.65 9.33
N PRO A 84 -4.71 -13.81 10.16
CA PRO A 84 -4.99 -12.39 10.43
C PRO A 84 -4.26 -11.41 9.49
N ASP A 85 -3.50 -11.90 8.52
CA ASP A 85 -2.63 -11.08 7.68
C ASP A 85 -3.42 -10.15 6.75
N ARG A 86 -4.63 -10.54 6.36
CA ARG A 86 -5.52 -9.75 5.50
C ARG A 86 -5.78 -8.35 6.04
N GLU A 87 -6.14 -8.24 7.32
CA GLU A 87 -6.41 -6.94 7.94
C GLU A 87 -5.15 -6.06 7.94
N LYS A 88 -3.97 -6.66 8.19
CA LYS A 88 -2.69 -5.93 8.13
C LYS A 88 -2.39 -5.41 6.73
N VAL A 89 -2.76 -6.14 5.68
CA VAL A 89 -2.61 -5.66 4.30
C VAL A 89 -3.60 -4.51 4.04
N TYR A 90 -4.85 -4.62 4.47
CA TYR A 90 -5.83 -3.53 4.35
C TYR A 90 -5.41 -2.27 5.08
N GLN A 91 -4.80 -2.38 6.26
CA GLN A 91 -4.33 -1.24 7.02
C GLN A 91 -3.11 -0.55 6.38
N ALA A 92 -2.27 -1.30 5.66
CA ALA A 92 -1.09 -0.75 4.98
C ALA A 92 -1.42 -0.02 3.67
N ILE A 93 -2.45 -0.47 2.93
CA ILE A 93 -2.83 0.09 1.62
C ILE A 93 -3.08 1.62 1.65
N PRO A 94 -3.88 2.16 2.58
CA PRO A 94 -4.15 3.59 2.68
C PRO A 94 -2.92 4.50 2.76
N THR A 95 -1.83 4.01 3.38
CA THR A 95 -0.68 4.85 3.73
C THR A 95 0.06 5.42 2.52
N SER A 96 0.17 4.63 1.43
CA SER A 96 0.83 5.06 0.20
C SER A 96 -0.16 5.50 -0.87
N TRP A 97 -1.41 5.04 -0.82
CA TRP A 97 -2.40 5.37 -1.84
C TRP A 97 -2.93 6.80 -1.66
N ALA A 98 -3.18 7.24 -0.43
CA ALA A 98 -3.66 8.60 -0.12
C ALA A 98 -2.76 9.70 -0.69
N THR A 99 -1.44 9.45 -0.75
CA THR A 99 -0.45 10.42 -1.26
C THR A 99 -0.36 10.43 -2.77
N THR A 100 -0.79 9.35 -3.43
CA THR A 100 -0.66 9.17 -4.89
C THR A 100 -1.98 9.48 -5.60
N ASP A 101 -3.10 9.02 -5.06
CA ASP A 101 -4.45 9.21 -5.61
C ASP A 101 -5.49 9.28 -4.47
N ALA A 102 -5.63 10.48 -3.92
CA ALA A 102 -6.56 10.77 -2.83
C ALA A 102 -8.03 10.58 -3.27
N GLU A 103 -8.37 10.90 -4.52
CA GLU A 103 -9.75 10.82 -5.01
C GLU A 103 -10.17 9.37 -5.26
N GLY A 104 -9.31 8.57 -5.91
CA GLY A 104 -9.57 7.14 -6.11
C GLY A 104 -9.66 6.38 -4.79
N MET A 105 -8.84 6.76 -3.80
CA MET A 105 -8.94 6.21 -2.45
C MET A 105 -10.28 6.55 -1.79
N LEU A 106 -10.74 7.81 -1.85
CA LEU A 106 -12.04 8.22 -1.32
C LEU A 106 -13.20 7.43 -1.96
N LYS A 107 -13.19 7.30 -3.29
CA LYS A 107 -14.21 6.53 -4.03
C LYS A 107 -14.23 5.05 -3.67
N SER A 108 -13.13 4.55 -3.12
CA SER A 108 -12.94 3.13 -2.79
C SER A 108 -13.11 2.81 -1.31
N MET A 109 -13.49 3.80 -0.49
CA MET A 109 -13.57 3.65 0.96
C MET A 109 -14.51 2.51 1.39
N ASP A 110 -15.63 2.30 0.67
CA ASP A 110 -16.57 1.21 0.97
C ASP A 110 -16.03 -0.20 0.72
N ARG A 111 -14.89 -0.32 0.01
CA ARG A 111 -14.25 -1.62 -0.26
C ARG A 111 -13.43 -2.13 0.92
N PHE A 112 -13.12 -1.28 1.91
CA PHE A 112 -12.50 -1.73 3.15
C PHE A 112 -13.54 -2.52 3.99
N PRO A 113 -13.21 -3.73 4.46
CA PRO A 113 -14.19 -4.63 5.04
C PRO A 113 -14.65 -4.21 6.45
N SER A 114 -13.73 -3.66 7.25
CA SER A 114 -14.00 -3.28 8.63
C SER A 114 -14.35 -1.80 8.73
N LYS A 115 -15.27 -1.45 9.64
CA LYS A 115 -15.55 -0.03 9.98
C LYS A 115 -14.27 0.66 10.46
N GLU A 116 -13.44 -0.08 11.19
CA GLU A 116 -12.16 0.40 11.69
C GLU A 116 -11.18 0.69 10.55
N GLY A 117 -11.03 -0.23 9.59
CA GLY A 117 -10.19 -0.05 8.42
C GLY A 117 -10.62 1.12 7.55
N ARG A 118 -11.94 1.31 7.37
CA ARG A 118 -12.49 2.51 6.70
C ARG A 118 -12.13 3.80 7.43
N SER A 119 -12.30 3.79 8.75
CA SER A 119 -12.00 4.97 9.56
C SER A 119 -10.51 5.29 9.57
N LEU A 120 -9.64 4.29 9.64
CA LEU A 120 -8.20 4.44 9.53
C LEU A 120 -7.81 5.01 8.16
N ALA A 121 -8.37 4.46 7.08
CA ALA A 121 -8.17 4.96 5.73
C ALA A 121 -8.61 6.43 5.61
N ALA A 122 -9.75 6.80 6.17
CA ALA A 122 -10.23 8.18 6.21
C ALA A 122 -9.30 9.12 7.01
N VAL A 123 -8.77 8.69 8.16
CA VAL A 123 -7.78 9.45 8.93
C VAL A 123 -6.53 9.72 8.09
N LEU A 124 -6.00 8.69 7.43
CA LEU A 124 -4.80 8.81 6.60
C LEU A 124 -5.03 9.72 5.39
N LEU A 125 -6.19 9.59 4.74
CA LEU A 125 -6.59 10.43 3.63
C LEU A 125 -6.71 11.90 4.03
N LEU A 126 -7.42 12.18 5.13
CA LEU A 126 -7.63 13.54 5.63
C LEU A 126 -6.33 14.18 6.12
N SER A 127 -5.50 13.41 6.82
CA SER A 127 -4.19 13.87 7.29
C SER A 127 -3.26 14.18 6.12
N THR A 128 -3.24 13.35 5.08
CA THR A 128 -2.46 13.60 3.86
C THR A 128 -2.97 14.83 3.11
N ASN A 129 -4.29 14.99 3.01
CA ASN A 129 -4.90 16.12 2.32
C ASN A 129 -4.58 17.48 2.97
N GLN A 130 -4.33 17.53 4.28
CA GLN A 130 -3.88 18.77 4.94
C GLN A 130 -2.57 19.30 4.34
N PHE A 131 -1.71 18.41 3.83
CA PHE A 131 -0.44 18.76 3.22
C PHE A 131 -0.56 19.02 1.71
N SER A 132 -1.32 18.19 0.98
CA SER A 132 -1.38 18.25 -0.49
C SER A 132 -2.52 19.09 -1.06
N ARG A 133 -3.60 19.31 -0.30
CA ARG A 133 -4.88 19.90 -0.76
C ARG A 133 -5.42 19.24 -2.04
N ALA A 134 -5.22 17.94 -2.16
CA ALA A 134 -5.67 17.15 -3.30
C ALA A 134 -7.20 16.96 -3.38
N LEU A 135 -7.92 17.11 -2.26
CA LEU A 135 -9.38 16.98 -2.16
C LEU A 135 -10.05 18.35 -2.00
N SER A 136 -11.22 18.51 -2.62
CA SER A 136 -12.15 19.61 -2.40
C SER A 136 -12.80 19.57 -1.01
N GLU A 137 -13.43 20.66 -0.58
CA GLU A 137 -14.16 20.73 0.69
C GLU A 137 -15.28 19.69 0.77
N GLU A 138 -16.03 19.49 -0.32
CA GLU A 138 -17.08 18.46 -0.39
C GLU A 138 -16.52 17.05 -0.18
N GLN A 139 -15.38 16.75 -0.81
CA GLN A 139 -14.69 15.47 -0.66
C GLN A 139 -14.11 15.27 0.74
N VAL A 140 -13.67 16.34 1.40
CA VAL A 140 -13.24 16.31 2.81
C VAL A 140 -14.41 15.97 3.72
N GLU A 141 -15.57 16.60 3.52
CA GLU A 141 -16.78 16.27 4.29
C GLU A 141 -17.29 14.85 4.01
N GLU A 142 -17.16 14.37 2.77
CA GLU A 142 -17.45 12.98 2.43
C GLU A 142 -16.54 12.00 3.18
N ALA A 143 -15.22 12.25 3.19
CA ALA A 143 -14.25 11.42 3.88
C ALA A 143 -14.53 11.34 5.40
N LYS A 144 -14.98 12.43 6.01
CA LYS A 144 -15.32 12.47 7.45
C LYS A 144 -16.45 11.51 7.84
N LYS A 145 -17.35 11.13 6.90
CA LYS A 145 -18.46 10.19 7.17
C LYS A 145 -17.97 8.79 7.56
N TYR A 146 -16.74 8.45 7.18
CA TYR A 146 -16.14 7.15 7.48
C TYR A 146 -15.41 7.12 8.84
N LEU A 147 -15.24 8.26 9.51
CA LEU A 147 -14.58 8.33 10.80
C LEU A 147 -15.44 7.70 11.91
N THR A 148 -14.80 6.95 12.80
CA THR A 148 -15.36 6.67 14.13
C THR A 148 -15.31 7.94 14.99
N GLU A 149 -16.13 8.00 16.04
CA GLU A 149 -16.10 9.12 16.99
C GLU A 149 -14.72 9.32 17.61
N GLU A 150 -14.03 8.22 17.91
CA GLU A 150 -12.67 8.22 18.44
C GLU A 150 -11.69 8.86 17.46
N HIS A 151 -11.69 8.42 16.20
CA HIS A 151 -10.80 8.94 15.16
C HIS A 151 -11.11 10.38 14.78
N ALA A 152 -12.38 10.79 14.75
CA ALA A 152 -12.79 12.16 14.51
C ALA A 152 -12.25 13.10 15.60
N LYS A 153 -12.45 12.73 16.88
CA LYS A 153 -11.93 13.47 18.02
C LYS A 153 -10.39 13.56 17.98
N ALA A 154 -9.74 12.46 17.65
CA ALA A 154 -8.30 12.39 17.47
C ALA A 154 -7.76 13.37 16.41
N LEU A 155 -8.45 13.46 15.27
CA LEU A 155 -8.12 14.38 14.17
C LEU A 155 -8.29 15.85 14.58
N GLU A 156 -9.38 16.18 15.29
CA GLU A 156 -9.68 17.53 15.79
C GLU A 156 -8.69 18.02 16.84
N GLU A 157 -8.25 17.12 17.73
CA GLU A 157 -7.27 17.44 18.78
C GLU A 157 -5.86 17.70 18.21
N GLY A 158 -5.67 17.60 16.88
CA GLY A 158 -4.37 17.80 16.24
C GLY A 158 -3.31 16.84 16.75
N LYS A 159 -3.74 15.70 17.32
CA LYS A 159 -2.84 14.66 17.80
C LYS A 159 -2.19 14.02 16.59
N ALA A 160 -1.07 14.59 16.15
CA ALA A 160 -0.10 13.93 15.29
C ALA A 160 0.29 12.53 15.84
N GLY A 161 0.12 12.35 17.16
CA GLY A 161 0.22 11.08 17.86
C GLY A 161 -0.78 10.00 17.45
N VAL A 162 -1.85 10.29 16.71
CA VAL A 162 -2.84 9.29 16.25
C VAL A 162 -2.26 8.46 15.12
N LEU A 163 -1.59 9.11 14.15
CA LEU A 163 -0.77 8.38 13.19
C LEU A 163 0.29 7.58 13.92
N GLN A 164 0.95 8.17 14.92
CA GLN A 164 2.01 7.51 15.69
C GLN A 164 1.54 6.33 16.55
N SER A 165 0.36 6.41 17.19
CA SER A 165 -0.22 5.33 18.01
C SER A 165 -0.82 4.24 17.15
N ILE A 166 -1.47 4.61 16.04
CA ILE A 166 -1.84 3.69 14.98
C ILE A 166 -0.58 2.93 14.57
N PHE A 167 0.50 3.60 14.14
CA PHE A 167 1.75 2.96 13.69
C PHE A 167 2.54 2.21 14.80
N GLN A 168 2.37 2.54 16.09
CA GLN A 168 3.06 1.87 17.20
C GLN A 168 2.48 0.50 17.56
N ASP A 169 1.20 0.26 17.28
CA ASP A 169 0.58 -1.07 17.47
C ASP A 169 0.94 -2.07 16.34
N PHE A 170 1.83 -1.69 15.41
CA PHE A 170 2.28 -2.53 14.28
C PHE A 170 3.66 -3.19 14.47
N GLU A 171 4.33 -3.01 15.61
CA GLU A 171 5.57 -3.75 15.97
C GLU A 171 5.30 -5.15 16.54
#